data_AF-A0A1F3LI75-F1
#
_entry.id   AF-A0A1F3LI75-F1
#
_cell.length_a   1.000
_cell.length_b   1.000
_cell.length_c   1.000
_cell.angle_alpha   90.00
_cell.angle_beta   90.00
_cell.angle_gamma   90.00
#
_symmetry.space_group_name_H-M   'P 1'
#
loop_
_entity.id
_entity.type
_entity.pdbx_description
1 polymer ?
#
loop_
_entity_poly.entity_id
_entity_poly.type
_entity_poly.pdbx_seq_one_letter_code
_entity_poly.pdbx_strand_id
1 'polypeptide(L)'
;MFYRRLIIPSAVFSILIGLAGTTVTGSFSLKYTGLAYLFICPMVHYFVYELIYAKEYYFYYNLGLSRGSLWASTLIISGIISLILILL
;
A
#
# COMPACT_ATOMS: atom_id res chain seq x y z
N MET A 1 -9.72 -11.31 0.09
CA MET A 1 -10.68 -10.25 0.52
C MET A 1 -9.96 -9.02 1.08
N PHE A 2 -9.05 -9.18 2.06
CA PHE A 2 -8.30 -8.08 2.69
C PHE A 2 -7.49 -7.22 1.68
N TYR A 3 -6.52 -7.82 0.99
CA TYR A 3 -5.64 -7.12 0.06
C TYR A 3 -6.33 -6.46 -1.14
N ARG A 4 -7.50 -6.95 -1.55
CA ARG A 4 -8.22 -6.39 -2.70
C ARG A 4 -8.64 -4.93 -2.44
N ARG A 5 -8.96 -4.59 -1.19
CA ARG A 5 -9.33 -3.23 -0.78
C ARG A 5 -8.13 -2.32 -0.54
N LEU A 6 -6.92 -2.88 -0.44
CA LEU A 6 -5.67 -2.15 -0.21
C LEU A 6 -4.94 -1.86 -1.53
N ILE A 7 -4.75 -2.89 -2.36
CA ILE A 7 -3.85 -2.82 -3.52
C ILE A 7 -4.33 -1.79 -4.54
N ILE A 8 -5.62 -1.79 -4.86
CA ILE A 8 -6.20 -0.90 -5.89
C ILE A 8 -6.04 0.58 -5.51
N PRO A 9 -6.56 1.06 -4.37
CA PRO A 9 -6.39 2.47 -3.99
C PRO A 9 -4.92 2.85 -3.84
N SER A 10 -4.11 1.97 -3.25
CA SER A 10 -2.68 2.27 -3.06
C SER A 10 -1.94 2.42 -4.38
N ALA A 11 -2.24 1.56 -5.36
CA ALA A 11 -1.65 1.63 -6.69
C ALA A 11 -2.09 2.89 -7.45
N VAL A 12 -3.37 3.24 -7.37
CA VAL A 12 -3.89 4.46 -8.02
C VAL A 12 -3.20 5.70 -7.46
N PHE A 13 -3.15 5.85 -6.13
CA PHE A 13 -2.49 7.01 -5.53
C PHE A 13 -0.98 7.02 -5.78
N SER A 14 -0.30 5.88 -5.75
CA SER A 14 1.13 5.84 -6.03
C SER A 14 1.46 6.22 -7.47
N ILE A 15 0.65 5.78 -8.44
CA ILE A 15 0.81 6.17 -9.84
C ILE A 15 0.54 7.67 -10.02
N LEU A 16 -0.50 8.21 -9.36
CA LEU A 16 -0.77 9.65 -9.38
C LEU A 16 0.40 10.47 -8.82
N ILE A 17 1.03 10.02 -7.73
CA ILE A 17 2.24 10.66 -7.19
C ILE A 17 3.41 10.53 -8.16
N GLY A 18 3.62 9.35 -8.76
CA GLY A 18 4.65 9.13 -9.76
C GLY A 18 4.49 10.04 -10.99
N LEU A 19 3.25 10.21 -11.46
CA LEU A 19 2.90 11.14 -12.53
C LEU A 19 3.11 12.59 -12.11
N ALA A 20 2.72 12.99 -10.91
CA ALA A 20 2.99 14.32 -10.38
C ALA A 20 4.50 14.60 -10.29
N GLY A 21 5.30 13.59 -9.91
CA GLY A 21 6.76 13.68 -9.89
C GLY A 21 7.38 14.00 -11.25
N THR A 22 6.72 13.63 -12.35
CA THR A 22 7.21 13.97 -13.71
C THR A 22 7.23 15.47 -13.98
N THR A 23 6.33 16.22 -13.35
CA THR A 23 6.31 17.69 -13.49
C THR A 23 7.53 18.36 -12.86
N VAL A 24 8.17 17.68 -11.90
CA VAL A 24 9.35 18.17 -11.18
C VAL A 24 10.64 17.67 -11.85
N THR A 25 10.69 16.38 -12.22
CA THR A 25 11.91 15.74 -12.75
C THR A 25 11.99 15.79 -14.28
N GLY A 26 10.91 16.19 -14.97
CA GLY A 26 10.83 16.26 -16.43
C GLY A 26 10.72 14.90 -17.15
N SER A 27 10.77 13.78 -16.43
CA SER A 27 10.64 12.43 -17.00
C SER A 27 9.87 11.48 -16.07
N PHE A 28 9.16 10.51 -16.65
CA PHE A 28 8.48 9.46 -15.91
C PHE A 28 9.47 8.37 -15.50
N SER A 29 9.50 8.06 -14.20
CA SER A 29 10.27 6.94 -13.67
C SER A 29 9.41 6.11 -12.74
N LEU A 30 9.39 4.80 -12.98
CA LEU A 30 8.72 3.80 -12.14
C LEU A 30 9.30 3.77 -10.72
N LYS A 31 10.55 4.21 -10.54
CA LYS A 31 11.20 4.33 -9.23
C LYS A 31 10.42 5.22 -8.26
N TYR A 32 9.91 6.35 -8.73
CA TYR A 32 9.13 7.27 -7.89
C TYR A 32 7.76 6.68 -7.54
N THR A 33 7.15 5.96 -8.48
CA THR A 33 5.89 5.22 -8.24
C THR A 33 6.09 4.10 -7.21
N GLY A 34 7.19 3.34 -7.32
CA GLY A 34 7.55 2.30 -6.37
C GLY A 34 7.77 2.84 -4.97
N LEU A 35 8.57 3.90 -4.84
CA LEU A 35 8.79 4.59 -3.57
C LEU A 35 7.48 5.14 -2.98
N ALA A 36 6.62 5.75 -3.80
CA ALA A 36 5.32 6.22 -3.34
C ALA A 36 4.44 5.07 -2.84
N TYR A 37 4.42 3.93 -3.53
CA TYR A 37 3.65 2.75 -3.14
C TYR A 37 4.07 2.20 -1.78
N LEU A 38 5.37 2.23 -1.45
CA LEU A 38 5.91 1.79 -0.17
C LEU A 38 5.28 2.52 1.02
N PHE A 39 5.00 3.82 0.88
CA PHE A 39 4.41 4.64 1.94
C PHE A 39 2.89 4.71 1.88
N ILE A 40 2.33 4.76 0.67
CA ILE A 40 0.88 4.84 0.49
C ILE A 40 0.18 3.57 0.95
N CYS A 41 0.73 2.39 0.66
CA CYS A 41 0.06 1.14 1.01
C CYS A 41 -0.16 0.99 2.53
N PRO A 42 0.84 1.25 3.40
CA PRO A 42 0.65 1.35 4.84
C PRO A 42 -0.33 2.45 5.28
N MET A 43 -0.31 3.62 4.65
CA MET A 43 -1.28 4.68 4.97
C MET A 43 -2.72 4.27 4.64
N VAL A 44 -2.95 3.67 3.47
CA VAL A 44 -4.25 3.15 3.06
C VAL A 44 -4.70 2.04 3.99
N HIS A 45 -3.78 1.19 4.47
CA HIS A 45 -4.10 0.20 5.50
C HIS A 45 -4.63 0.85 6.77
N TYR A 46 -3.95 1.88 7.26
CA TYR A 46 -4.42 2.62 8.41
C TYR A 46 -5.83 3.21 8.17
N PHE A 47 -6.04 3.94 7.07
CA PHE A 47 -7.34 4.54 6.77
C PHE A 47 -8.46 3.51 6.60
N VAL A 48 -8.20 2.41 5.91
CA VAL A 48 -9.23 1.40 5.65
C VAL A 48 -9.51 0.58 6.90
N TYR A 49 -8.50 0.05 7.57
CA TYR A 49 -8.70 -0.95 8.63
C TYR A 49 -8.70 -0.39 10.04
N GLU A 50 -8.02 0.71 10.34
CA GLU A 50 -8.09 1.34 11.67
C GLU A 50 -9.24 2.36 11.78
N LEU A 51 -9.60 3.05 10.69
CA LEU A 51 -10.65 4.09 10.72
C LEU A 51 -12.01 3.59 10.20
N ILE A 52 -12.07 3.09 8.96
CA ILE A 52 -13.37 2.79 8.31
C ILE A 52 -13.91 1.43 8.75
N TYR A 53 -13.06 0.40 8.75
CA TYR A 53 -13.44 -0.99 8.97
C TYR A 53 -12.78 -1.57 10.23
N ALA A 54 -12.69 -0.79 11.31
CA ALA A 54 -12.13 -1.23 12.60
C ALA A 54 -12.75 -2.54 13.12
N LYS A 55 -14.01 -2.81 12.80
CA LYS A 55 -14.72 -4.05 13.19
C LYS A 55 -14.21 -5.29 12.44
N GLU A 56 -13.65 -5.14 11.24
CA GLU A 56 -13.12 -6.27 10.47
C GLU A 56 -11.85 -6.85 11.10
N TYR A 57 -11.10 -6.09 11.92
CA TYR A 57 -10.00 -6.65 12.70
C TYR A 57 -10.46 -7.75 13.65
N TYR A 58 -11.67 -7.66 14.22
CA TYR A 58 -12.21 -8.72 15.07
C TYR A 58 -12.52 -9.99 14.28
N PHE A 59 -12.97 -9.84 13.03
CA PHE A 59 -13.17 -10.98 12.14
C PHE A 59 -11.85 -11.69 11.81
N TYR A 60 -10.80 -10.94 11.47
CA TYR A 60 -9.48 -11.52 11.20
C TYR A 60 -8.81 -12.08 12.45
N TYR A 61 -9.05 -11.48 13.62
CA TYR A 61 -8.59 -12.00 14.89
C TYR A 61 -9.19 -13.37 15.21
N ASN A 62 -10.50 -13.56 14.94
CA ASN A 62 -11.16 -14.86 15.10
C ASN A 62 -10.62 -15.94 14.13
N LEU A 63 -9.96 -15.53 13.05
CA LEU A 63 -9.24 -16.41 12.12
C LEU A 63 -7.78 -16.66 12.52
N GLY A 64 -7.35 -16.18 13.69
CA GLY A 64 -5.98 -16.31 14.18
C GLY A 64 -5.00 -15.25 13.65
N LEU A 65 -5.47 -14.26 12.89
CA LEU A 65 -4.63 -13.17 12.38
C LEU A 65 -4.68 -11.98 13.33
N SER A 66 -3.58 -11.73 14.04
CA SER A 66 -3.44 -10.55 14.88
C SER A 66 -3.30 -9.28 14.04
N ARG A 67 -3.61 -8.12 14.64
CA ARG A 67 -3.38 -6.81 14.00
C ARG A 67 -1.92 -6.65 13.54
N GLY A 68 -0.98 -7.06 14.37
CA GLY A 68 0.45 -7.04 14.05
C GLY A 68 0.81 -7.92 12.85
N SER A 69 0.21 -9.10 12.73
CA SER A 69 0.40 -9.97 11.56
C SER A 69 -0.09 -9.32 10.26
N LEU A 70 -1.24 -8.66 10.29
CA LEU A 70 -1.79 -7.95 9.13
C LEU A 70 -0.91 -6.76 8.73
N TRP A 71 -0.42 -5.99 9.70
CA TRP A 71 0.54 -4.91 9.46
C TRP A 71 1.86 -5.41 8.88
N ALA A 72 2.43 -6.46 9.47
CA ALA A 72 3.65 -7.08 8.96
C ALA A 72 3.49 -7.57 7.51
N SER A 73 2.38 -8.24 7.21
CA SER A 73 2.08 -8.66 5.84
C SER A 73 2.02 -7.46 4.88
N THR A 74 1.44 -6.34 5.32
CA THR A 74 1.27 -5.13 4.50
C THR A 74 2.60 -4.50 4.18
N LEU A 75 3.47 -4.38 5.19
CA LEU A 75 4.83 -3.89 5.00
C LEU A 75 5.65 -4.79 4.06
N ILE A 76 5.52 -6.11 4.21
CA ILE A 76 6.21 -7.08 3.34
C ILE A 76 5.72 -6.95 1.89
N ILE A 77 4.40 -6.94 1.67
CA ILE A 77 3.83 -6.86 0.33
C ILE A 77 4.10 -5.51 -0.31
N SER A 78 4.00 -4.40 0.44
CA SER A 78 4.38 -3.08 -0.08
C SER A 78 5.86 -3.00 -0.42
N GLY A 79 6.73 -3.63 0.38
CA GLY A 79 8.16 -3.73 0.12
C GLY A 79 8.46 -4.50 -1.16
N ILE A 80 7.85 -5.68 -1.35
CA ILE A 80 8.04 -6.49 -2.56
C ILE A 80 7.57 -5.72 -3.80
N ILE A 81 6.38 -5.12 -3.77
CA ILE A 81 5.85 -4.38 -4.93
C ILE A 81 6.71 -3.15 -5.23
N SER A 82 7.11 -2.39 -4.19
CA SER A 82 8.03 -1.26 -4.35
C SER A 82 9.34 -1.69 -4.99
N LEU A 83 9.92 -2.81 -4.55
CA LEU A 83 11.18 -3.32 -5.08
C LEU A 83 11.04 -3.75 -6.54
N ILE A 84 9.96 -4.45 -6.90
CA ILE A 84 9.66 -4.80 -8.29
C ILE A 84 9.57 -3.54 -9.16
N LEU A 85 8.84 -2.51 -8.73
CA LEU A 85 8.68 -1.26 -9.47
C LEU A 85 9.96 -0.45 -9.61
N ILE A 86 10.88 -0.55 -8.64
CA ILE A 86 12.17 0.15 -8.70
C ILE A 86 13.16 -0.55 -9.63
N LEU A 87 13.06 -1.89 -9.75
CA LEU A 87 13.94 -2.71 -10.58
C LEU A 87 13.50 -2.78 -12.06
N LEU A 88 12.27 -2.38 -12.37
CA LEU A 88 11.70 -2.35 -13.72
C LEU A 88 11.94 -0.98 -14.37
#